data_AF-A0A327U002-F1
#
_entry.id   AF-A0A327U002-F1
#
_cell.length_a   1.000
_cell.length_b   1.000
_cell.length_c   1.000
_cell.angle_alpha   90.00
_cell.angle_beta   90.00
_cell.angle_gamma   90.00
#
_symmetry.space_group_name_H-M   'P 1'
#
loop_
_entity.id
_entity.type
_entity.pdbx_description
1 polymer ?
#
loop_
_entity_poly.entity_id
_entity_poly.type
_entity_poly.pdbx_seq_one_letter_code
_entity_poly.pdbx_strand_id
1 'polypeptide(L)'
;MDAATLDWIAGNPPPAADLPPLPADDIAVLVPDSAWFTRPEQAEGLHGISHCARTSVLAFLLARVHDLDGPHTAALCTAAALHDCRRHNDRTDPEHGRRGADWFTEHAEDVLAVLGQDVPLALREEAASAIAVHNLPYDAFGPAQHTAYQRAPHLTDLLKAADCLDRYRLPLKRWWPDLTHLRVTVPDGMLPFAHSLVVHSERARLHGAGHRDALTHAVTTLTR
;
A
#
# COMPACT_ATOMS: atom_id res chain seq x y z
N MET A 1 7.61 -9.70 -11.03
CA MET A 1 8.61 -8.89 -11.76
C MET A 1 9.70 -9.82 -12.32
N ASP A 2 10.34 -9.51 -13.45
CA ASP A 2 11.50 -10.28 -13.93
C ASP A 2 12.84 -9.73 -13.38
N ALA A 3 13.90 -10.55 -13.45
CA ALA A 3 15.21 -10.21 -12.90
C ALA A 3 15.85 -8.97 -13.56
N ALA A 4 15.72 -8.82 -14.88
CA ALA A 4 16.32 -7.70 -15.61
C ALA A 4 15.68 -6.36 -15.22
N THR A 5 14.36 -6.34 -15.05
CA THR A 5 13.61 -5.18 -14.56
C THR A 5 14.03 -4.84 -13.14
N LEU A 6 14.13 -5.84 -12.26
CA LEU A 6 14.54 -5.63 -10.87
C LEU A 6 15.96 -5.09 -10.76
N ASP A 7 16.91 -5.63 -11.53
CA ASP A 7 18.29 -5.15 -11.55
C ASP A 7 18.39 -3.72 -12.06
N TRP A 8 17.57 -3.35 -13.05
CA TRP A 8 17.48 -1.97 -13.50
C TRP A 8 16.92 -1.05 -12.39
N ILE A 9 15.85 -1.45 -11.68
CA ILE A 9 15.32 -0.68 -10.55
C ILE A 9 16.39 -0.51 -9.47
N ALA A 10 17.07 -1.59 -9.09
CA ALA A 10 18.13 -1.59 -8.08
C ALA A 10 19.31 -0.68 -8.45
N GLY A 11 19.67 -0.61 -9.74
CA GLY A 11 20.71 0.27 -10.27
C GLY A 11 20.33 1.75 -10.38
N ASN A 12 19.10 2.14 -10.01
CA ASN A 12 18.60 3.50 -10.13
C ASN A 12 18.00 4.03 -8.82
N PRO A 13 18.67 3.93 -7.65
CA PRO A 13 18.07 4.35 -6.39
C PRO A 13 17.71 5.85 -6.38
N PRO A 14 16.70 6.26 -5.60
CA PRO A 14 16.48 7.67 -5.30
C PRO A 14 17.65 8.25 -4.48
N PRO A 15 17.75 9.60 -4.34
CA PRO A 15 18.75 10.21 -3.48
C PRO A 15 18.74 9.61 -2.07
N ALA A 16 19.94 9.37 -1.53
CA ALA A 16 20.07 8.87 -0.17
C ALA A 16 19.58 9.92 0.83
N ALA A 17 18.80 9.46 1.79
CA ALA A 17 18.30 10.24 2.92
C ALA A 17 18.09 9.29 4.10
N ASP A 18 18.42 9.74 5.29
CA ASP A 18 18.24 8.94 6.49
C ASP A 18 16.76 8.89 6.84
N LEU A 19 16.25 7.68 7.06
CA LEU A 19 14.97 7.49 7.73
C LEU A 19 15.25 7.48 9.24
N PRO A 20 14.42 8.15 10.06
CA PRO A 20 14.52 8.01 11.51
C PRO A 20 14.49 6.52 11.89
N PRO A 21 15.25 6.10 12.91
CA PRO A 21 15.29 4.69 13.31
C PRO A 21 13.88 4.21 13.69
N LEU A 22 13.47 3.12 13.04
CA LEU A 22 12.18 2.46 13.26
C LEU A 22 12.43 1.14 14.01
N PRO A 23 11.78 0.91 15.16
CA PRO A 23 11.82 -0.40 15.80
C PRO A 23 11.24 -1.46 14.85
N ALA A 24 12.07 -2.45 14.49
CA ALA A 24 11.70 -3.51 13.55
C ALA A 24 10.50 -4.35 14.02
N ASP A 25 10.42 -4.59 15.34
CA ASP A 25 9.49 -5.54 15.95
C ASP A 25 8.02 -5.09 15.90
N ASP A 26 7.76 -3.84 15.49
CA ASP A 26 6.41 -3.25 15.48
C ASP A 26 5.76 -3.25 14.08
N ILE A 27 6.52 -3.49 13.00
CA ILE A 27 5.99 -3.31 11.63
C ILE A 27 5.08 -4.48 11.25
N ALA A 28 3.78 -4.21 11.16
CA ALA A 28 2.79 -5.19 10.72
C ALA A 28 3.01 -5.58 9.24
N VAL A 29 3.21 -6.87 8.99
CA VAL A 29 3.30 -7.44 7.64
C VAL A 29 1.94 -8.06 7.28
N LEU A 30 1.11 -7.26 6.62
CA LEU A 30 -0.20 -7.70 6.13
C LEU A 30 -0.06 -8.26 4.71
N VAL A 31 -0.50 -9.50 4.52
CA VAL A 31 -0.43 -10.19 3.23
C VAL A 31 -1.85 -10.54 2.81
N PRO A 32 -2.37 -9.94 1.73
CA PRO A 32 -3.71 -10.26 1.24
C PRO A 32 -3.86 -11.72 0.84
N ASP A 33 -5.05 -12.28 1.05
CA ASP A 33 -5.38 -13.60 0.51
C ASP A 33 -5.60 -13.50 -1.00
N SER A 34 -5.01 -14.44 -1.74
CA SER A 34 -5.19 -14.59 -3.18
C SER A 34 -6.67 -14.68 -3.62
N ALA A 35 -7.54 -15.25 -2.78
CA ALA A 35 -8.97 -15.40 -3.04
C ALA A 35 -9.74 -14.07 -3.06
N TRP A 36 -9.16 -12.99 -2.53
CA TRP A 36 -9.78 -11.67 -2.56
C TRP A 36 -9.68 -11.02 -3.95
N PHE A 37 -8.71 -11.46 -4.75
CA PHE A 37 -8.49 -10.97 -6.10
C PHE A 37 -9.52 -11.53 -7.07
N THR A 38 -9.94 -10.74 -8.07
CA THR A 38 -11.00 -11.21 -8.98
C THR A 38 -10.54 -12.35 -9.89
N ARG A 39 -9.22 -12.50 -10.09
CA ARG A 39 -8.60 -13.61 -10.82
C ARG A 39 -7.20 -13.95 -10.27
N PRO A 40 -6.75 -15.21 -10.39
CA PRO A 40 -5.40 -15.62 -9.95
C PRO A 40 -4.27 -14.80 -10.59
N GLU A 41 -4.39 -14.43 -11.86
CA GLU A 41 -3.35 -13.67 -12.56
C GLU A 41 -3.17 -12.25 -11.98
N GLN A 42 -4.22 -11.71 -11.34
CA GLN A 42 -4.15 -10.40 -10.71
C GLN A 42 -3.48 -10.47 -9.34
N ALA A 43 -3.69 -11.56 -8.60
CA ALA A 43 -3.03 -11.77 -7.32
C ALA A 43 -1.49 -11.78 -7.48
N GLU A 44 -0.98 -12.24 -8.63
CA GLU A 44 0.44 -12.23 -8.98
C GLU A 44 0.87 -11.06 -9.89
N GLY A 45 -0.07 -10.16 -10.20
CA GLY A 45 0.11 -9.07 -11.16
C GLY A 45 0.81 -7.83 -10.58
N LEU A 46 0.81 -6.75 -11.37
CA LEU A 46 1.44 -5.47 -11.00
C LEU A 46 0.79 -4.80 -9.78
N HIS A 47 -0.50 -5.06 -9.57
CA HIS A 47 -1.31 -4.56 -8.46
C HIS A 47 -1.72 -5.71 -7.51
N GLY A 48 -0.95 -6.80 -7.53
CA GLY A 48 -1.24 -8.03 -6.78
C GLY A 48 -0.79 -8.00 -5.32
N ILE A 49 -0.70 -9.19 -4.71
CA ILE A 49 -0.39 -9.42 -3.30
C ILE A 49 0.90 -8.69 -2.87
N SER A 50 1.98 -8.82 -3.66
CA SER A 50 3.27 -8.18 -3.31
C SER A 50 3.16 -6.66 -3.21
N HIS A 51 2.40 -6.03 -4.11
CA HIS A 51 2.18 -4.58 -4.09
C HIS A 51 1.37 -4.18 -2.86
N CYS A 52 0.16 -4.73 -2.70
CA CYS A 52 -0.70 -4.43 -1.57
C CYS A 52 -0.01 -4.67 -0.21
N ALA A 53 0.77 -5.75 -0.09
CA ALA A 53 1.49 -6.06 1.12
C ALA A 53 2.59 -5.02 1.44
N ARG A 54 3.39 -4.60 0.45
CA ARG A 54 4.36 -3.51 0.65
C ARG A 54 3.68 -2.18 0.95
N THR A 55 2.59 -1.87 0.27
CA THR A 55 1.79 -0.67 0.54
C THR A 55 1.30 -0.65 1.98
N SER A 56 0.92 -1.80 2.56
CA SER A 56 0.55 -1.87 3.99
C SER A 56 1.70 -1.54 4.95
N VAL A 57 2.93 -1.97 4.63
CA VAL A 57 4.13 -1.60 5.39
C VAL A 57 4.40 -0.11 5.29
N LEU A 58 4.32 0.46 4.08
CA LEU A 58 4.52 1.90 3.85
C LEU A 58 3.45 2.73 4.56
N ALA A 59 2.20 2.28 4.56
CA ALA A 59 1.10 2.85 5.31
C ALA A 59 1.38 2.85 6.82
N PHE A 60 1.87 1.74 7.39
CA PHE A 60 2.25 1.66 8.80
C PHE A 60 3.32 2.70 9.16
N LEU A 61 4.35 2.83 8.33
CA LEU A 61 5.43 3.78 8.56
C LEU A 61 4.95 5.24 8.47
N LEU A 62 4.11 5.54 7.47
CA LEU A 62 3.48 6.84 7.35
C LEU A 62 2.56 7.15 8.54
N ALA A 63 1.79 6.18 9.02
CA ALA A 63 0.97 6.35 10.22
C ALA A 63 1.82 6.73 11.43
N ARG A 64 2.98 6.09 11.63
CA ARG A 64 3.91 6.44 12.72
C ARG A 64 4.50 7.83 12.57
N VAL A 65 4.93 8.20 11.37
CA VAL A 65 5.49 9.54 11.10
C VAL A 65 4.47 10.66 11.36
N HIS A 66 3.19 10.36 11.12
CA HIS A 66 2.08 11.30 11.29
C HIS A 66 1.32 11.11 12.62
N ASP A 67 1.88 10.35 13.57
CA ASP A 67 1.35 10.13 14.92
C ASP A 67 -0.11 9.63 14.97
N LEU A 68 -0.50 8.77 14.03
CA LEU A 68 -1.81 8.10 14.08
C LEU A 68 -1.87 7.12 15.25
N ASP A 69 -3.04 7.03 15.89
CA ASP A 69 -3.27 6.03 16.93
C ASP A 69 -3.37 4.60 16.35
N GLY A 70 -3.42 3.60 17.24
CA GLY A 70 -3.49 2.19 16.87
C GLY A 70 -4.68 1.86 15.95
N PRO A 71 -5.93 2.20 16.32
CA PRO A 71 -7.10 1.95 15.47
C PRO A 71 -7.02 2.59 14.08
N HIS A 72 -6.58 3.84 13.95
CA HIS A 72 -6.42 4.49 12.65
C HIS A 72 -5.27 3.88 11.84
N THR A 73 -4.18 3.49 12.50
CA THR A 73 -3.07 2.75 11.86
C THR A 73 -3.56 1.42 11.30
N ALA A 74 -4.34 0.66 12.08
CA ALA A 74 -4.93 -0.61 11.64
C ALA A 74 -5.89 -0.42 10.45
N ALA A 75 -6.74 0.62 10.50
CA ALA A 75 -7.63 0.98 9.40
C ALA A 75 -6.86 1.33 8.11
N LEU A 76 -5.81 2.15 8.22
CA LEU A 76 -4.96 2.54 7.09
C LEU A 76 -4.22 1.35 6.49
N CYS A 77 -3.61 0.50 7.33
CA CYS A 77 -2.88 -0.68 6.86
C CYS A 77 -3.82 -1.69 6.19
N THR A 78 -5.03 -1.86 6.73
CA THR A 78 -6.08 -2.67 6.11
C THR A 78 -6.48 -2.11 4.74
N ALA A 79 -6.73 -0.80 4.64
CA ALA A 79 -7.05 -0.16 3.38
C ALA A 79 -5.94 -0.35 2.33
N ALA A 80 -4.69 -0.16 2.74
CA ALA A 80 -3.50 -0.37 1.92
C ALA A 80 -3.37 -1.83 1.41
N ALA A 81 -3.68 -2.81 2.25
CA ALA A 81 -3.65 -4.22 1.86
C ALA A 81 -4.76 -4.60 0.85
N LEU A 82 -5.84 -3.81 0.76
CA LEU A 82 -7.03 -4.19 0.00
C LEU A 82 -7.31 -3.33 -1.23
N HIS A 83 -6.73 -2.12 -1.32
CA HIS A 83 -7.16 -1.08 -2.26
C HIS A 83 -7.25 -1.53 -3.73
N ASP A 84 -6.41 -2.50 -4.12
CA ASP A 84 -6.31 -3.04 -5.47
C ASP A 84 -6.86 -4.47 -5.65
N CYS A 85 -7.40 -5.11 -4.60
CA CYS A 85 -7.83 -6.52 -4.71
C CYS A 85 -9.01 -6.70 -5.67
N ARG A 86 -9.79 -5.66 -5.97
CA ARG A 86 -10.99 -5.76 -6.84
C ARG A 86 -10.79 -5.21 -8.25
N ARG A 87 -9.54 -5.12 -8.74
CA ARG A 87 -9.28 -4.82 -10.16
C ARG A 87 -9.83 -5.91 -11.09
N HIS A 88 -10.16 -5.57 -12.33
CA HIS A 88 -10.51 -6.51 -13.42
C HIS A 88 -9.38 -6.64 -14.45
N ASN A 89 -8.41 -5.74 -14.42
CA ASN A 89 -7.18 -5.79 -15.21
C ASN A 89 -6.07 -4.93 -14.57
N ASP A 90 -4.83 -5.15 -15.00
CA ASP A 90 -3.63 -4.42 -14.55
C ASP A 90 -3.36 -3.10 -15.30
N ARG A 91 -4.34 -2.60 -16.07
CA ARG A 91 -4.25 -1.35 -16.83
C ARG A 91 -5.16 -0.29 -16.21
N THR A 92 -5.79 0.54 -17.05
CA THR A 92 -6.77 1.54 -16.63
C THR A 92 -8.07 0.86 -16.22
N ASP A 93 -8.30 0.77 -14.93
CA ASP A 93 -9.54 0.26 -14.33
C ASP A 93 -10.08 1.32 -13.37
N PRO A 94 -10.70 2.40 -13.83
CA PRO A 94 -11.05 3.54 -12.97
C PRO A 94 -12.00 3.21 -11.82
N GLU A 95 -12.75 2.12 -11.93
CA GLU A 95 -13.80 1.71 -10.97
C GLU A 95 -13.29 0.76 -9.86
N HIS A 96 -12.01 0.34 -9.88
CA HIS A 96 -11.50 -0.64 -8.91
C HIS A 96 -11.57 -0.15 -7.47
N GLY A 97 -11.29 1.12 -7.20
CA GLY A 97 -11.40 1.69 -5.84
C GLY A 97 -12.80 1.51 -5.28
N ARG A 98 -13.83 1.91 -6.03
CA ARG A 98 -15.24 1.73 -5.61
C ARG A 98 -15.58 0.27 -5.36
N ARG A 99 -15.21 -0.64 -6.26
CA ARG A 99 -15.46 -2.08 -6.06
C ARG A 99 -14.70 -2.65 -4.86
N GLY A 100 -13.50 -2.16 -4.59
CA GLY A 100 -12.70 -2.52 -3.41
C GLY A 100 -13.39 -2.12 -2.12
N ALA A 101 -13.96 -0.91 -2.09
CA ALA A 101 -14.70 -0.40 -0.95
C ALA A 101 -16.00 -1.17 -0.70
N ASP A 102 -16.79 -1.43 -1.75
CA ASP A 102 -18.02 -2.21 -1.67
C ASP A 102 -17.72 -3.62 -1.13
N TRP A 103 -16.70 -4.28 -1.70
CA TRP A 103 -16.27 -5.61 -1.26
C TRP A 103 -15.75 -5.61 0.18
N PHE A 104 -14.93 -4.65 0.59
CA PHE A 104 -14.45 -4.59 1.97
C PHE A 104 -15.61 -4.38 2.95
N THR A 105 -16.59 -3.57 2.60
CA THR A 105 -17.78 -3.35 3.45
C THR A 105 -18.58 -4.64 3.65
N GLU A 106 -18.73 -5.46 2.59
CA GLU A 106 -19.44 -6.73 2.65
C GLU A 106 -18.68 -7.83 3.41
N HIS A 107 -17.34 -7.78 3.42
CA HIS A 107 -16.48 -8.86 3.94
C HIS A 107 -15.61 -8.43 5.14
N ALA A 108 -15.92 -7.30 5.78
CA ALA A 108 -15.02 -6.67 6.74
C ALA A 108 -14.59 -7.60 7.89
N GLU A 109 -15.52 -8.35 8.49
CA GLU A 109 -15.18 -9.22 9.63
C GLU A 109 -14.18 -10.32 9.25
N ASP A 110 -14.43 -11.02 8.14
CA ASP A 110 -13.57 -12.11 7.67
C ASP A 110 -12.18 -11.59 7.29
N VAL A 111 -12.14 -10.44 6.59
CA VAL A 111 -10.90 -9.80 6.16
C VAL A 111 -10.06 -9.36 7.35
N LEU A 112 -10.68 -8.69 8.32
CA LEU A 112 -9.99 -8.23 9.53
C LEU A 112 -9.47 -9.40 10.35
N ALA A 113 -10.23 -10.49 10.46
CA ALA A 113 -9.79 -11.71 11.13
C ALA A 113 -8.56 -12.34 10.44
N VAL A 114 -8.56 -12.45 9.11
CA VAL A 114 -7.42 -13.00 8.33
C VAL A 114 -6.18 -12.12 8.45
N LEU A 115 -6.35 -10.79 8.45
CA LEU A 115 -5.24 -9.85 8.61
C LEU A 115 -4.79 -9.69 10.08
N GLY A 116 -5.52 -10.25 11.04
CA GLY A 116 -5.27 -10.05 12.47
C GLY A 116 -5.39 -8.59 12.88
N GLN A 117 -6.36 -7.87 12.31
CA GLN A 117 -6.61 -6.45 12.55
C GLN A 117 -7.86 -6.26 13.41
N ASP A 118 -7.81 -5.31 14.34
CA ASP A 118 -8.96 -4.85 15.11
C ASP A 118 -9.29 -3.41 14.72
N VAL A 119 -10.31 -3.25 13.88
CA VAL A 119 -10.73 -1.94 13.36
C VAL A 119 -12.17 -1.68 13.80
N PRO A 120 -12.44 -0.61 14.58
CA PRO A 120 -13.80 -0.21 14.96
C PRO A 120 -14.69 0.08 13.75
N LEU A 121 -15.99 -0.19 13.86
CA LEU A 121 -16.95 -0.05 12.75
C LEU A 121 -16.86 1.31 12.03
N ALA A 122 -16.79 2.42 12.78
CA ALA A 122 -16.67 3.76 12.19
C ALA A 122 -15.42 3.90 11.30
N LEU A 123 -14.28 3.36 11.73
CA LEU A 123 -13.04 3.39 10.95
C LEU A 123 -13.06 2.42 9.76
N ARG A 124 -13.89 1.38 9.79
CA ARG A 124 -14.10 0.51 8.61
C ARG A 124 -14.78 1.29 7.48
N GLU A 125 -15.79 2.10 7.79
CA GLU A 125 -16.46 2.95 6.81
C GLU A 125 -15.54 4.03 6.22
N GLU A 126 -14.67 4.60 7.06
CA GLU A 126 -13.67 5.59 6.64
C GLU A 126 -12.56 4.94 5.80
N ALA A 127 -12.09 3.76 6.16
CA ALA A 127 -11.15 2.97 5.36
C ALA A 127 -11.77 2.58 4.00
N ALA A 128 -13.02 2.13 3.97
CA ALA A 128 -13.75 1.88 2.72
C ALA A 128 -13.85 3.14 1.86
N SER A 129 -14.13 4.30 2.47
CA SER A 129 -14.17 5.59 1.78
C SER A 129 -12.81 5.97 1.17
N ALA A 130 -11.72 5.73 1.90
CA ALA A 130 -10.36 5.94 1.39
C ALA A 130 -10.04 5.02 0.21
N ILE A 131 -10.38 3.71 0.31
CA ILE A 131 -10.24 2.74 -0.79
C ILE A 131 -11.04 3.22 -2.02
N ALA A 132 -12.27 3.69 -1.83
CA ALA A 132 -13.16 4.08 -2.92
C ALA A 132 -12.57 5.15 -3.85
N VAL A 133 -11.72 6.03 -3.31
CA VAL A 133 -11.21 7.23 -4.00
C VAL A 133 -9.69 7.26 -4.16
N HIS A 134 -8.97 6.23 -3.70
CA HIS A 134 -7.50 6.23 -3.70
C HIS A 134 -6.91 6.43 -5.11
N ASN A 135 -7.58 5.93 -6.15
CA ASN A 135 -7.11 6.03 -7.54
C ASN A 135 -7.59 7.28 -8.29
N LEU A 136 -8.49 8.08 -7.70
CA LEU A 136 -9.03 9.28 -8.32
C LEU A 136 -8.18 10.50 -7.95
N PRO A 137 -7.93 11.46 -8.86
CA PRO A 137 -7.35 12.73 -8.45
C PRO A 137 -8.32 13.47 -7.52
N TYR A 138 -7.79 14.27 -6.59
CA TYR A 138 -8.59 14.90 -5.54
C TYR A 138 -9.69 15.85 -6.04
N ASP A 139 -9.45 16.50 -7.18
CA ASP A 139 -10.39 17.40 -7.85
C ASP A 139 -11.51 16.66 -8.60
N ALA A 140 -11.38 15.35 -8.79
CA ALA A 140 -12.43 14.51 -9.37
C ALA A 140 -13.40 13.92 -8.34
N PHE A 141 -13.26 14.25 -7.05
CA PHE A 141 -14.18 13.77 -6.02
C PHE A 141 -15.56 14.39 -6.22
N GLY A 142 -16.58 13.54 -6.38
CA GLY A 142 -17.98 13.96 -6.35
C GLY A 142 -18.42 14.43 -4.94
N PRO A 143 -19.61 15.05 -4.81
CA PRO A 143 -20.06 15.63 -3.53
C PRO A 143 -20.03 14.65 -2.34
N ALA A 144 -20.54 13.42 -2.53
CA ALA A 144 -20.55 12.40 -1.49
C ALA A 144 -19.13 11.94 -1.11
N GLN A 145 -18.25 11.78 -2.10
CA GLN A 145 -16.83 11.44 -1.87
C GLN A 145 -16.11 12.56 -1.12
N HIS A 146 -16.41 13.82 -1.44
CA HIS A 146 -15.84 14.97 -0.74
C HIS A 146 -16.27 15.01 0.73
N THR A 147 -17.56 14.80 1.01
CA THR A 147 -18.05 14.70 2.39
C THR A 147 -17.40 13.53 3.16
N ALA A 148 -17.26 12.36 2.53
CA ALA A 148 -16.60 11.22 3.16
C ALA A 148 -15.11 11.48 3.42
N TYR A 149 -14.41 12.05 2.44
CA TYR A 149 -13.00 12.47 2.57
C TYR A 149 -12.80 13.46 3.72
N GLN A 150 -13.69 14.44 3.90
CA GLN A 150 -13.59 15.43 4.98
C GLN A 150 -13.70 14.84 6.39
N ARG A 151 -14.30 13.65 6.56
CA ARG A 151 -14.38 12.97 7.87
C ARG A 151 -13.03 12.38 8.28
N ALA A 152 -12.31 11.78 7.35
CA ALA A 152 -11.03 11.12 7.60
C ALA A 152 -10.02 11.41 6.47
N PRO A 153 -9.56 12.66 6.30
CA PRO A 153 -8.66 13.03 5.22
C PRO A 153 -7.33 12.29 5.32
N HIS A 154 -6.85 12.06 6.54
CA HIS A 154 -5.58 11.38 6.81
C HIS A 154 -5.56 9.94 6.26
N LEU A 155 -6.67 9.18 6.34
CA LEU A 155 -6.72 7.82 5.76
C LEU A 155 -6.57 7.85 4.24
N THR A 156 -7.25 8.79 3.58
CA THR A 156 -7.16 8.93 2.12
C THR A 156 -5.78 9.41 1.68
N ASP A 157 -5.27 10.43 2.35
CA ASP A 157 -4.02 11.08 1.98
C ASP A 157 -2.81 10.16 2.23
N LEU A 158 -2.79 9.46 3.35
CA LEU A 158 -1.71 8.51 3.67
C LEU A 158 -1.82 7.23 2.83
N LEU A 159 -3.02 6.76 2.48
CA LEU A 159 -3.18 5.62 1.55
C LEU A 159 -2.62 5.95 0.18
N LYS A 160 -2.96 7.13 -0.36
CA LYS A 160 -2.41 7.63 -1.63
C LYS A 160 -0.89 7.79 -1.58
N ALA A 161 -0.36 8.28 -0.46
CA ALA A 161 1.08 8.39 -0.27
C ALA A 161 1.77 7.02 -0.23
N ALA A 162 1.20 6.03 0.49
CA ALA A 162 1.72 4.67 0.55
C ALA A 162 1.73 3.99 -0.83
N ASP A 163 0.62 4.07 -1.59
CA ASP A 163 0.55 3.54 -2.96
C ASP A 163 1.55 4.24 -3.89
N CYS A 164 1.64 5.58 -3.79
CA CYS A 164 2.62 6.36 -4.55
C CYS A 164 4.05 5.89 -4.29
N LEU A 165 4.42 5.65 -3.02
CA LEU A 165 5.76 5.20 -2.64
C LEU A 165 6.13 3.82 -3.22
N ASP A 166 5.16 2.89 -3.34
CA ASP A 166 5.43 1.56 -3.93
C ASP A 166 5.60 1.59 -5.46
N ARG A 167 5.48 2.75 -6.10
CA ARG A 167 5.63 2.88 -7.56
C ARG A 167 7.05 2.66 -8.07
N TYR A 168 8.06 2.58 -7.20
CA TYR A 168 9.41 2.14 -7.59
C TYR A 168 9.42 0.75 -8.26
N ARG A 169 8.39 -0.08 -8.04
CA ARG A 169 8.20 -1.36 -8.73
C ARG A 169 8.01 -1.24 -10.24
N LEU A 170 7.66 -0.04 -10.74
CA LEU A 170 7.33 0.18 -12.13
C LEU A 170 8.61 0.35 -12.98
N PRO A 171 8.64 -0.18 -14.22
CA PRO A 171 9.88 -0.33 -14.99
C PRO A 171 10.40 0.97 -15.62
N LEU A 172 9.75 2.11 -15.42
CA LEU A 172 10.14 3.39 -16.03
C LEU A 172 10.10 4.52 -14.99
N LYS A 173 11.16 5.35 -14.96
CA LYS A 173 11.29 6.47 -13.99
C LYS A 173 10.13 7.46 -14.02
N ARG A 174 9.52 7.69 -15.19
CA ARG A 174 8.33 8.57 -15.32
C ARG A 174 7.09 8.06 -14.56
N TRP A 175 7.12 6.81 -14.10
CA TRP A 175 6.05 6.19 -13.31
C TRP A 175 6.40 6.06 -11.83
N TRP A 176 7.62 6.42 -11.44
CA TRP A 176 8.07 6.40 -10.05
C TRP A 176 7.35 7.48 -9.22
N PRO A 177 7.49 7.48 -7.89
CA PRO A 177 6.71 8.37 -7.03
C PRO A 177 6.83 9.84 -7.47
N ASP A 178 5.68 10.49 -7.61
CA ASP A 178 5.55 11.93 -7.84
C ASP A 178 4.79 12.54 -6.67
N LEU A 179 5.53 13.20 -5.78
CA LEU A 179 4.99 13.74 -4.55
C LEU A 179 4.13 14.99 -4.78
N THR A 180 4.18 15.60 -5.97
CA THR A 180 3.40 16.82 -6.29
C THR A 180 1.89 16.58 -6.30
N HIS A 181 1.48 15.31 -6.40
CA HIS A 181 0.09 14.88 -6.36
C HIS A 181 -0.41 14.54 -4.94
N LEU A 182 0.44 14.59 -3.92
CA LEU A 182 0.09 14.24 -2.54
C LEU A 182 -0.28 15.49 -1.73
N ARG A 183 -1.15 15.30 -0.73
CA ARG A 183 -1.55 16.34 0.23
C ARG A 183 -0.88 16.22 1.60
N VAL A 184 -0.02 15.21 1.76
CA VAL A 184 0.74 14.94 2.98
C VAL A 184 2.23 15.04 2.71
N THR A 185 2.97 15.50 3.72
CA THR A 185 4.42 15.49 3.68
C THR A 185 4.93 14.06 3.83
N VAL A 186 5.77 13.64 2.89
CA VAL A 186 6.51 12.37 2.95
C VAL A 186 7.94 12.70 3.37
N PRO A 187 8.47 12.16 4.48
CA PRO A 187 9.87 12.37 4.86
C PRO A 187 10.82 11.85 3.78
N ASP A 188 11.92 12.56 3.54
CA ASP A 188 12.88 12.20 2.48
C ASP A 188 13.39 10.76 2.60
N GLY A 189 13.63 10.28 3.83
CA GLY A 189 14.07 8.90 4.11
C GLY A 189 13.08 7.81 3.69
N MET A 190 11.79 8.14 3.47
CA MET A 190 10.80 7.16 3.01
C MET A 190 11.03 6.74 1.56
N LEU A 191 11.60 7.60 0.72
CA LEU A 191 11.88 7.29 -0.69
C LEU A 191 12.91 6.17 -0.85
N PRO A 192 14.14 6.26 -0.30
CA PRO A 192 15.10 5.17 -0.37
C PRO A 192 14.63 3.91 0.38
N PHE A 193 13.85 4.06 1.46
CA PHE A 193 13.24 2.90 2.13
C PHE A 193 12.26 2.16 1.21
N ALA A 194 11.31 2.87 0.60
CA ALA A 194 10.31 2.28 -0.29
C ALA A 194 10.95 1.60 -1.51
N HIS A 195 11.96 2.25 -2.10
CA HIS A 195 12.75 1.66 -3.18
C HIS A 195 13.45 0.36 -2.74
N SER A 196 14.13 0.39 -1.58
CA SER A 196 14.81 -0.79 -1.06
C SER A 196 13.85 -1.92 -0.68
N LEU A 197 12.67 -1.59 -0.16
CA LEU A 197 11.61 -2.55 0.15
C LEU A 197 11.17 -3.32 -1.09
N VAL A 198 10.96 -2.62 -2.22
CA VAL A 198 10.71 -3.25 -3.52
C VAL A 198 11.88 -4.16 -3.91
N VAL A 199 13.11 -3.64 -3.88
CA VAL A 199 14.29 -4.40 -4.33
C VAL A 199 14.48 -5.70 -3.54
N HIS A 200 14.46 -5.62 -2.22
CA HIS A 200 14.69 -6.79 -1.36
C HIS A 200 13.55 -7.81 -1.43
N SER A 201 12.30 -7.35 -1.43
CA SER A 201 11.15 -8.26 -1.47
C SER A 201 11.00 -8.95 -2.84
N GLU A 202 11.14 -8.22 -3.94
CA GLU A 202 11.06 -8.82 -5.29
C GLU A 202 12.25 -9.74 -5.56
N ARG A 203 13.44 -9.43 -5.03
CA ARG A 203 14.60 -10.33 -5.14
C ARG A 203 14.36 -11.65 -4.40
N ALA A 204 13.78 -11.59 -3.20
CA ALA A 204 13.40 -12.80 -2.47
C ALA A 204 12.32 -13.60 -3.21
N ARG A 205 11.32 -12.94 -3.82
CA ARG A 205 10.31 -13.60 -4.68
C ARG A 205 10.94 -14.34 -5.86
N LEU A 206 11.90 -13.70 -6.55
CA LEU A 206 12.63 -14.33 -7.67
C LEU A 206 13.46 -15.55 -7.24
N HIS A 207 13.88 -15.61 -5.97
CA HIS A 207 14.55 -16.76 -5.38
C HIS A 207 13.60 -17.81 -4.79
N GLY A 208 12.29 -17.69 -5.03
CA GLY A 208 11.29 -18.70 -4.66
C GLY A 208 10.61 -18.48 -3.30
N ALA A 209 10.84 -17.35 -2.62
CA ALA A 209 10.13 -17.04 -1.38
C ALA A 209 8.62 -16.77 -1.62
N GLY A 210 7.78 -17.12 -0.65
CA GLY A 210 6.37 -16.69 -0.62
C GLY A 210 6.27 -15.17 -0.37
N HIS A 211 5.09 -14.57 -0.61
CA HIS A 211 4.89 -13.12 -0.42
C HIS A 211 5.21 -12.67 1.01
N ARG A 212 4.77 -13.42 2.02
CA ARG A 212 5.05 -13.11 3.43
C ARG A 212 6.54 -13.17 3.73
N ASP A 213 7.20 -14.29 3.43
CA ASP A 213 8.61 -14.50 3.74
C ASP A 213 9.51 -13.48 3.03
N ALA A 214 9.19 -13.16 1.77
CA ALA A 214 9.89 -12.15 0.99
C ALA A 214 9.80 -10.76 1.63
N LEU A 215 8.59 -10.36 2.05
CA LEU A 215 8.37 -9.05 2.66
C LEU A 215 8.97 -8.98 4.07
N THR A 216 8.80 -10.02 4.89
CA THR A 216 9.42 -10.11 6.22
C THR A 216 10.94 -10.03 6.11
N HIS A 217 11.56 -10.76 5.17
CA HIS A 217 12.99 -10.67 4.92
C HIS A 217 13.45 -9.25 4.56
N ALA A 218 12.70 -8.57 3.68
CA ALA A 218 13.00 -7.20 3.29
C ALA A 218 12.91 -6.23 4.49
N VAL A 219 11.81 -6.28 5.25
CA VAL A 219 11.61 -5.44 6.45
C VAL A 219 12.73 -5.66 7.46
N THR A 220 13.06 -6.92 7.78
CA THR A 220 14.15 -7.25 8.72
C THR A 220 15.51 -6.78 8.22
N THR A 221 15.76 -6.79 6.91
CA THR A 221 17.03 -6.33 6.35
C THR A 221 17.18 -4.81 6.43
N LEU A 222 16.08 -4.07 6.31
CA LEU A 222 16.09 -2.61 6.27
C LEU A 222 15.98 -1.93 7.64
N THR A 223 15.66 -2.68 8.68
CA THR A 223 15.43 -2.18 10.05
C THR A 223 16.49 -2.64 11.05
N ARG A 224 17.55 -3.30 10.57
CA ARG A 224 18.75 -3.67 11.34
C ARG A 224 19.88 -2.69 11.05
#